data_AF-A0A174R710-F1
#
_entry.id   AF-A0A174R710-F1
#
_cell.length_a   1.000
_cell.length_b   1.000
_cell.length_c   1.000
_cell.angle_alpha   90.00
_cell.angle_beta   90.00
_cell.angle_gamma   90.00
#
_symmetry.space_group_name_H-M   'P 1'
#
loop_
_entity.id
_entity.type
_entity.pdbx_description
1 polymer ?
#
loop_
_entity_poly.entity_id
_entity_poly.type
_entity_poly.pdbx_seq_one_letter_code
_entity_poly.pdbx_strand_id
1 'polypeptide(L)'
;MSINIRTDFMQHAELFGNPVLFTNWLIQRDTIPKDWYCYDLRGTRQSPNVKIALVDKTARYHAGTVLSPTPLKRKETASRRVNSAFHLLGEEMTLEQFCEEHSLEYPQDDRKFTIKAASFDEAALFYAMTPEEDQRLGCIGHVRMDFGHRGQEFWHTWWPRGPEELNSPEFKAELQEVVDELRTSVLKDLAGMTKYCWGHGGEVGGWPANYGYIVETENYRYCLRCNPVPGDYQAYLTAFDLRVQRQNLAEQPAVIGRVSFASGEQVEYTDPEAYLQCIREELPDHPATGFRYETLTDDPAVRKQADDILYDLYGEENPRPLEDYENAPQEGMTMGGISL
;
A
#
# COMPACT_ATOMS: atom_id res chain seq x y z
N MET A 1 -14.39 -0.93 -8.46
CA MET A 1 -13.00 -0.85 -8.93
C MET A 1 -12.86 0.39 -9.80
N SER A 2 -11.86 1.21 -9.53
CA SER A 2 -11.56 2.44 -10.27
C SER A 2 -10.11 2.39 -10.71
N ILE A 3 -9.84 2.83 -11.94
CA ILE A 3 -8.52 2.86 -12.57
C ILE A 3 -7.75 4.07 -12.08
N ASN A 4 -6.52 3.84 -11.64
CA ASN A 4 -5.50 4.87 -11.47
C ASN A 4 -4.69 4.98 -12.76
N ILE A 5 -4.86 6.08 -13.49
CA ILE A 5 -4.27 6.27 -14.82
C ILE A 5 -2.73 6.28 -14.83
N ARG A 6 -2.11 6.47 -13.66
CA ARG A 6 -0.65 6.56 -13.53
C ARG A 6 0.00 5.18 -13.43
N THR A 7 -0.73 4.18 -12.98
CA THR A 7 -0.19 2.85 -12.67
C THR A 7 -0.85 1.73 -13.46
N ASP A 8 -2.11 1.91 -13.83
CA ASP A 8 -2.92 0.84 -14.40
C ASP A 8 -2.94 0.89 -15.93
N PHE A 9 -3.01 -0.29 -16.55
CA PHE A 9 -3.16 -0.42 -18.00
C PHE A 9 -4.57 -0.05 -18.45
N MET A 10 -4.65 0.60 -19.62
CA MET A 10 -5.89 0.92 -20.31
C MET A 10 -5.80 0.47 -21.77
N GLN A 11 -6.95 0.29 -22.40
CA GLN A 11 -7.02 -0.12 -23.80
C GLN A 11 -6.79 1.09 -24.71
N HIS A 12 -5.89 0.95 -25.67
CA HIS A 12 -5.71 1.94 -26.72
C HIS A 12 -6.92 1.92 -27.66
N ALA A 13 -7.46 3.10 -27.96
CA ALA A 13 -8.61 3.27 -28.81
C ALA A 13 -8.54 4.57 -29.61
N GLU A 14 -9.42 4.70 -30.59
CA GLU A 14 -9.68 5.94 -31.30
C GLU A 14 -11.13 6.36 -31.08
N LEU A 15 -11.36 7.64 -30.75
CA LEU A 15 -12.69 8.23 -30.62
C LEU A 15 -12.78 9.55 -31.39
N PHE A 16 -13.72 9.60 -32.34
CA PHE A 16 -13.90 10.75 -33.26
C PHE A 16 -12.62 11.11 -34.03
N GLY A 17 -11.79 10.13 -34.40
CA GLY A 17 -10.51 10.36 -35.08
C GLY A 17 -9.38 10.83 -34.17
N ASN A 18 -9.55 10.77 -32.85
CA ASN A 18 -8.50 11.14 -31.89
C ASN A 18 -8.04 9.87 -31.14
N PRO A 19 -6.73 9.67 -30.94
CA PRO A 19 -6.23 8.59 -30.10
C PRO A 19 -6.63 8.86 -28.64
N VAL A 20 -7.06 7.83 -27.94
CA VAL A 20 -7.54 7.89 -26.56
C VAL A 20 -7.19 6.62 -25.80
N LEU A 21 -7.17 6.73 -24.47
CA LEU A 21 -7.16 5.57 -23.57
C LEU A 21 -8.58 5.27 -23.10
N PHE A 22 -8.96 4.00 -23.16
CA PHE A 22 -10.28 3.51 -22.81
C PHE A 22 -10.21 2.44 -21.72
N THR A 23 -11.19 2.45 -20.82
CA THR A 23 -11.38 1.37 -19.87
C THR A 23 -12.87 1.13 -19.62
N ASN A 24 -13.24 -0.12 -19.36
CA ASN A 24 -14.60 -0.49 -18.97
C ASN A 24 -14.94 -0.03 -17.54
N TRP A 25 -13.94 0.38 -16.76
CA TRP A 25 -14.07 0.82 -15.37
C TRP A 25 -14.17 2.34 -15.27
N LEU A 26 -14.45 2.84 -14.07
CA LEU A 26 -14.34 4.27 -13.80
C LEU A 26 -12.87 4.65 -13.66
N ILE A 27 -12.52 5.88 -14.03
CA ILE A 27 -11.20 6.47 -13.73
C ILE A 27 -11.31 7.36 -12.49
N GLN A 28 -10.30 7.31 -11.62
CA GLN A 28 -10.15 8.23 -10.48
C GLN A 28 -9.98 9.66 -11.01
N ARG A 29 -10.96 10.54 -10.77
CA ARG A 29 -11.02 11.83 -11.47
C ARG A 29 -10.04 12.88 -10.95
N ASP A 30 -9.53 12.66 -9.75
CA ASP A 30 -8.49 13.43 -9.07
C ASP A 30 -7.08 13.05 -9.53
N THR A 31 -6.91 11.94 -10.26
CA THR A 31 -5.62 11.58 -10.89
C THR A 31 -5.48 12.12 -12.31
N ILE A 32 -6.54 12.72 -12.87
CA ILE A 32 -6.53 13.26 -14.24
C ILE A 32 -5.53 14.40 -14.35
N PRO A 33 -4.58 14.35 -15.30
CA PRO A 33 -3.55 15.37 -15.37
C PRO A 33 -4.13 16.68 -15.88
N LYS A 34 -3.43 17.77 -15.57
CA LYS A 34 -3.79 19.10 -16.08
C LYS A 34 -3.83 19.08 -17.61
N ASP A 35 -4.82 19.78 -18.17
CA ASP A 35 -5.05 19.90 -19.62
C ASP A 35 -5.43 18.59 -20.35
N TRP A 36 -5.68 17.50 -19.62
CA TRP A 36 -6.30 16.29 -20.15
C TRP A 36 -7.81 16.25 -19.89
N TYR A 37 -8.51 15.47 -20.70
CA TYR A 37 -9.96 15.37 -20.68
C TYR A 37 -10.40 13.95 -20.41
N CYS A 38 -11.30 13.78 -19.44
CA CYS A 38 -11.84 12.49 -19.07
C CYS A 38 -13.37 12.50 -19.19
N TYR A 39 -13.94 11.55 -19.93
CA TYR A 39 -15.37 11.47 -20.24
C TYR A 39 -15.89 10.06 -19.97
N ASP A 40 -17.16 9.94 -19.60
CA ASP A 40 -17.82 8.65 -19.51
C ASP A 40 -18.59 8.34 -20.80
N LEU A 41 -18.50 7.09 -21.23
CA LEU A 41 -19.40 6.48 -22.19
C LEU A 41 -20.66 6.03 -21.45
N ARG A 42 -21.80 6.59 -21.84
CA ARG A 42 -23.10 6.31 -21.24
C ARG A 42 -24.02 5.68 -22.26
N GLY A 43 -24.49 4.49 -21.94
CA GLY A 43 -25.56 3.79 -22.63
C GLY A 43 -26.95 4.29 -22.27
N THR A 44 -27.94 3.45 -22.53
CA THR A 44 -29.34 3.69 -22.12
C THR A 44 -29.89 2.47 -21.40
N ARG A 45 -30.95 2.66 -20.61
CA ARG A 45 -31.65 1.55 -19.93
C ARG A 45 -32.05 0.41 -20.87
N GLN A 46 -32.50 0.76 -22.08
CA GLN A 46 -33.02 -0.18 -23.07
C GLN A 46 -31.93 -0.71 -24.02
N SER A 47 -30.78 -0.04 -24.09
CA SER A 47 -29.70 -0.35 -25.01
C SER A 47 -28.37 0.13 -24.42
N PRO A 48 -27.79 -0.61 -23.46
CA PRO A 48 -26.61 -0.19 -22.73
C PRO A 48 -25.38 -0.04 -23.64
N ASN A 49 -25.23 -0.91 -24.65
CA ASN A 49 -24.01 -0.96 -25.47
C ASN A 49 -24.22 -0.51 -26.94
N VAL A 50 -25.41 -0.03 -27.31
CA VAL A 50 -25.75 0.28 -28.71
C VAL A 50 -25.93 1.78 -28.95
N LYS A 51 -26.50 2.49 -27.98
CA LYS A 51 -26.75 3.94 -28.06
C LYS A 51 -25.86 4.67 -27.08
N ILE A 52 -24.55 4.62 -27.35
CA ILE A 52 -23.55 5.23 -26.48
C ILE A 52 -23.43 6.73 -26.77
N ALA A 53 -23.45 7.52 -25.70
CA ALA A 53 -23.16 8.93 -25.72
C ALA A 53 -21.95 9.23 -24.81
N LEU A 54 -21.07 10.09 -25.28
CA LEU A 54 -20.00 10.70 -24.51
C LEU A 54 -20.58 11.81 -23.64
N VAL A 55 -20.36 11.73 -22.33
CA VAL A 55 -20.78 12.73 -21.33
C VAL A 55 -19.62 13.06 -20.39
N ASP A 56 -19.68 14.19 -19.69
CA ASP A 56 -18.61 14.55 -18.72
C ASP A 56 -18.49 13.51 -17.60
N LYS A 57 -19.64 13.09 -17.06
CA LYS A 57 -19.72 12.06 -16.03
C LYS A 57 -21.08 11.38 -16.02
N THR A 58 -21.13 10.10 -15.66
CA THR A 58 -22.38 9.39 -15.40
C THR A 58 -22.32 8.48 -14.17
N ALA A 59 -23.46 8.34 -13.49
CA ALA A 59 -23.65 7.41 -12.39
C ALA A 59 -24.54 6.20 -12.78
N ARG A 60 -25.15 6.22 -13.96
CA ARG A 60 -26.08 5.17 -14.42
C ARG A 60 -25.83 4.85 -15.87
N TYR A 61 -25.91 3.56 -16.21
CA TYR A 61 -25.67 3.07 -17.57
C TYR A 61 -24.25 3.43 -18.08
N HIS A 62 -23.27 3.44 -17.17
CA HIS A 62 -21.86 3.54 -17.52
C HIS A 62 -21.48 2.33 -18.38
N ALA A 63 -20.81 2.60 -19.49
CA ALA A 63 -20.34 1.63 -20.47
C ALA A 63 -18.82 1.69 -20.66
N GLY A 64 -18.14 2.54 -19.89
CA GLY A 64 -16.70 2.77 -19.95
C GLY A 64 -16.33 4.23 -19.77
N THR A 65 -15.05 4.49 -19.59
CA THR A 65 -14.47 5.83 -19.42
C THR A 65 -13.33 6.02 -20.42
N VAL A 66 -13.22 7.23 -20.96
CA VAL A 66 -12.23 7.62 -21.97
C VAL A 66 -11.39 8.76 -21.43
N LEU A 67 -10.07 8.63 -21.52
CA LEU A 67 -9.08 9.65 -21.27
C LEU A 67 -8.48 10.13 -22.61
N SER A 68 -8.43 11.45 -22.82
CA SER A 68 -8.02 12.06 -24.08
C SER A 68 -7.14 13.29 -23.83
N PRO A 69 -6.06 13.47 -24.60
CA PRO A 69 -5.24 14.69 -24.56
C PRO A 69 -5.97 15.89 -25.20
N THR A 70 -7.02 15.65 -26.00
CA THR A 70 -7.80 16.71 -26.66
C THR A 70 -9.30 16.66 -26.27
N PRO A 71 -10.01 17.79 -26.29
CA PRO A 71 -11.44 17.82 -25.99
C PRO A 71 -12.25 17.06 -27.04
N LEU A 72 -12.99 16.04 -26.60
CA LEU A 72 -13.84 15.23 -27.47
C LEU A 72 -15.26 15.78 -27.63
N LYS A 73 -15.62 16.83 -26.90
CA LYS A 73 -16.85 17.60 -27.08
C LYS A 73 -16.65 19.05 -26.65
N ARG A 74 -17.51 19.96 -27.13
CA ARG A 74 -17.54 21.34 -26.64
C ARG A 74 -17.98 21.35 -25.17
N LYS A 75 -17.46 22.30 -24.39
CA LYS A 75 -17.72 22.40 -22.95
C LYS A 75 -19.21 22.53 -22.63
N GLU A 76 -19.96 23.25 -23.46
CA GLU A 76 -21.40 23.51 -23.29
C GLU A 76 -22.27 22.35 -23.79
N THR A 77 -21.69 21.40 -24.51
CA THR A 77 -22.43 20.24 -25.03
C THR A 77 -22.60 19.19 -23.93
N ALA A 78 -23.82 19.00 -23.45
CA ALA A 78 -24.11 18.03 -22.38
C ALA A 78 -23.78 16.58 -22.75
N SER A 79 -23.98 16.20 -24.01
CA SER A 79 -23.64 14.88 -24.52
C SER A 79 -23.33 14.88 -26.01
N ARG A 80 -22.36 14.09 -26.45
CA ARG A 80 -22.05 13.87 -27.87
C ARG A 80 -22.29 12.40 -28.22
N ARG A 81 -23.00 12.13 -29.31
CA ARG A 81 -23.30 10.76 -29.73
C ARG A 81 -22.06 10.10 -30.33
N VAL A 82 -21.72 8.90 -29.89
CA VAL A 82 -20.49 8.19 -30.32
C VAL A 82 -20.70 7.44 -31.64
N ASN A 83 -21.84 6.75 -31.80
CA ASN A 83 -22.14 5.94 -32.99
C ASN A 83 -20.96 5.03 -33.39
N SER A 84 -20.61 4.97 -34.67
CA SER A 84 -19.51 4.17 -35.23
C SER A 84 -18.14 4.86 -35.15
N ALA A 85 -18.01 5.93 -34.36
CA ALA A 85 -16.78 6.71 -34.28
C ALA A 85 -15.86 6.25 -33.13
N PHE A 86 -16.05 5.05 -32.60
CA PHE A 86 -15.23 4.44 -31.56
C PHE A 86 -14.62 3.14 -32.09
N HIS A 87 -13.29 3.05 -32.05
CA HIS A 87 -12.53 1.93 -32.56
C HIS A 87 -11.52 1.48 -31.50
N LEU A 88 -11.63 0.25 -31.01
CA LEU A 88 -10.62 -0.35 -30.14
C LEU A 88 -9.45 -0.79 -31.01
N LEU A 89 -8.23 -0.40 -30.62
CA LEU A 89 -7.00 -0.80 -31.28
C LEU A 89 -6.40 -2.08 -30.67
N GLY A 90 -6.89 -2.46 -29.48
CA GLY A 90 -6.73 -3.79 -28.89
C GLY A 90 -5.52 -3.95 -27.98
N GLU A 91 -4.52 -3.09 -28.11
CA GLU A 91 -3.34 -3.09 -27.24
C GLU A 91 -3.64 -2.43 -25.89
N GLU A 92 -3.14 -3.01 -24.81
CA GLU A 92 -3.17 -2.40 -23.49
C GLU A 92 -1.87 -1.63 -23.26
N MET A 93 -1.97 -0.41 -22.76
CA MET A 93 -0.83 0.46 -22.51
C MET A 93 -1.07 1.38 -21.31
N THR A 94 0.02 1.85 -20.70
CA THR A 94 -0.01 2.88 -19.66
C THR A 94 -0.16 4.27 -20.28
N LEU A 95 -0.45 5.28 -19.44
CA LEU A 95 -0.45 6.69 -19.88
C LEU A 95 0.92 7.11 -20.44
N GLU A 96 2.01 6.61 -19.87
CA GLU A 96 3.38 6.89 -20.32
C GLU A 96 3.61 6.36 -21.73
N GLN A 97 3.32 5.08 -21.97
CA GLN A 97 3.44 4.44 -23.28
C GLN A 97 2.56 5.12 -24.33
N PHE A 98 1.33 5.50 -23.97
CA PHE A 98 0.45 6.25 -24.86
C PHE A 98 1.04 7.62 -25.22
N CYS A 99 1.63 8.32 -24.27
CA CYS A 99 2.29 9.60 -24.55
C CYS A 99 3.50 9.41 -25.48
N GLU A 100 4.33 8.39 -25.26
CA GLU A 100 5.46 8.07 -26.13
C GLU A 100 5.02 7.75 -27.57
N GLU A 101 4.02 6.88 -27.73
CA GLU A 101 3.51 6.45 -29.04
C GLU A 101 2.96 7.63 -29.86
N HIS A 102 2.24 8.54 -29.20
CA HIS A 102 1.63 9.71 -29.85
C HIS A 102 2.50 10.96 -29.80
N SER A 103 3.76 10.85 -29.37
CA SER A 103 4.71 11.97 -29.23
C SER A 103 4.16 13.13 -28.40
N LEU A 104 3.44 12.80 -27.33
CA LEU A 104 2.89 13.74 -26.36
C LEU A 104 3.85 13.89 -25.17
N GLU A 105 3.86 15.08 -24.57
CA GLU A 105 4.56 15.28 -23.31
C GLU A 105 3.86 14.47 -22.20
N TYR A 106 4.63 13.64 -21.49
CA TYR A 106 4.09 12.92 -20.34
C TYR A 106 3.72 13.92 -19.25
N PRO A 107 2.43 13.99 -18.83
CA PRO A 107 1.99 15.05 -17.96
C PRO A 107 2.56 14.85 -16.56
N GLN A 108 3.27 15.85 -16.06
CA GLN A 108 3.87 15.79 -14.73
C GLN A 108 2.79 15.69 -13.64
N ASP A 109 3.14 15.08 -12.53
CA ASP A 109 2.28 15.03 -11.35
C ASP A 109 2.63 16.18 -10.42
N ASP A 110 1.88 17.28 -10.52
CA ASP A 110 2.09 18.49 -9.71
C ASP A 110 1.61 18.32 -8.25
N ARG A 111 1.07 17.14 -7.89
CA ARG A 111 0.61 16.87 -6.52
C ARG A 111 1.80 16.82 -5.58
N LYS A 112 1.72 17.62 -4.50
CA LYS A 112 2.76 17.65 -3.46
C LYS A 112 2.88 16.33 -2.71
N PHE A 113 1.75 15.63 -2.55
CA PHE A 113 1.68 14.37 -1.82
C PHE A 113 0.88 13.34 -2.62
N THR A 114 1.39 12.10 -2.65
CA THR A 114 0.67 10.96 -3.26
C THR A 114 -0.06 10.20 -2.17
N ILE A 115 -1.37 9.99 -2.37
CA ILE A 115 -2.22 9.20 -1.47
C ILE A 115 -2.33 7.78 -2.03
N LYS A 116 -1.79 6.81 -1.31
CA LYS A 116 -1.87 5.38 -1.63
C LYS A 116 -2.96 4.72 -0.80
N ALA A 117 -3.79 3.88 -1.41
CA ALA A 117 -4.70 3.01 -0.66
C ALA A 117 -3.91 1.95 0.10
N ALA A 118 -4.23 1.75 1.38
CA ALA A 118 -3.59 0.74 2.19
C ALA A 118 -3.98 -0.67 1.75
N SER A 119 -3.03 -1.58 1.79
CA SER A 119 -3.26 -3.02 1.71
C SER A 119 -3.77 -3.56 3.06
N PHE A 120 -4.28 -4.78 3.05
CA PHE A 120 -4.73 -5.45 4.27
C PHE A 120 -3.59 -5.64 5.29
N ASP A 121 -2.37 -5.92 4.83
CA ASP A 121 -1.20 -6.12 5.70
C ASP A 121 -0.74 -4.82 6.39
N GLU A 122 -1.08 -3.66 5.81
CA GLU A 122 -0.80 -2.34 6.38
C GLU A 122 -1.86 -1.91 7.41
N ALA A 123 -2.95 -2.67 7.59
CA ALA A 123 -4.10 -2.29 8.43
C ALA A 123 -3.72 -2.00 9.89
N ALA A 124 -2.74 -2.71 10.44
CA ALA A 124 -2.29 -2.52 11.82
C ALA A 124 -1.81 -1.08 12.09
N LEU A 125 -1.19 -0.42 11.10
CA LEU A 125 -0.65 0.95 11.21
C LEU A 125 -1.73 2.01 11.46
N PHE A 126 -3.00 1.69 11.22
CA PHE A 126 -4.14 2.60 11.35
C PHE A 126 -4.77 2.58 12.76
N TYR A 127 -4.26 1.74 13.65
CA TYR A 127 -4.74 1.58 15.01
C TYR A 127 -3.63 1.91 16.01
N ALA A 128 -4.03 2.20 17.25
CA ALA A 128 -3.06 2.36 18.33
C ALA A 128 -2.44 0.99 18.64
N MET A 129 -1.11 0.95 18.66
CA MET A 129 -0.33 -0.24 18.99
C MET A 129 0.13 -0.20 20.45
N THR A 130 0.87 -1.21 20.89
CA THR A 130 1.51 -1.14 22.21
C THR A 130 2.54 0.00 22.23
N PRO A 131 2.86 0.58 23.41
CA PRO A 131 3.89 1.60 23.51
C PRO A 131 5.24 1.18 22.92
N GLU A 132 5.60 -0.10 23.06
CA GLU A 132 6.83 -0.67 22.53
C GLU A 132 6.83 -0.69 20.98
N GLU A 133 5.71 -1.07 20.37
CA GLU A 133 5.54 -1.05 18.92
C GLU A 133 5.47 0.36 18.36
N ASP A 134 4.76 1.27 19.03
CA ASP A 134 4.70 2.68 18.67
C ASP A 134 6.10 3.31 18.70
N GLN A 135 6.91 3.01 19.74
CA GLN A 135 8.29 3.46 19.81
C GLN A 135 9.13 2.85 18.67
N ARG A 136 9.02 1.53 18.44
CA ARG A 136 9.75 0.82 17.38
C ARG A 136 9.46 1.39 16.00
N LEU A 137 8.21 1.73 15.71
CA LEU A 137 7.77 2.29 14.43
C LEU A 137 7.97 3.82 14.33
N GLY A 138 8.46 4.48 15.39
CA GLY A 138 8.64 5.93 15.40
C GLY A 138 7.32 6.70 15.41
N CYS A 139 6.25 6.16 16.01
CA CYS A 139 4.97 6.82 16.11
C CYS A 139 5.11 8.14 16.88
N ILE A 140 4.63 9.24 16.30
CA ILE A 140 4.66 10.58 16.91
C ILE A 140 3.35 10.82 17.67
N GLY A 141 2.23 10.51 17.02
CA GLY A 141 0.90 10.75 17.54
C GLY A 141 -0.15 10.61 16.45
N HIS A 142 -1.35 11.09 16.72
CA HIS A 142 -2.41 11.13 15.72
C HIS A 142 -3.30 12.35 15.85
N VAL A 143 -3.86 12.78 14.72
CA VAL A 143 -4.94 13.77 14.68
C VAL A 143 -6.26 13.02 14.59
N ARG A 144 -7.16 13.23 15.55
CA ARG A 144 -8.56 12.77 15.47
C ARG A 144 -9.41 13.88 14.86
N MET A 145 -10.30 13.54 13.93
CA MET A 145 -11.06 14.49 13.13
C MET A 145 -12.56 14.13 13.07
N ASP A 146 -13.41 15.16 12.99
CA ASP A 146 -14.88 15.06 12.88
C ASP A 146 -15.42 16.14 11.93
N PHE A 147 -16.39 15.81 11.08
CA PHE A 147 -17.04 16.76 10.16
C PHE A 147 -18.29 17.45 10.74
N GLY A 148 -18.55 17.25 12.02
CA GLY A 148 -19.67 17.80 12.76
C GLY A 148 -21.02 17.26 12.31
N HIS A 149 -22.09 17.74 12.95
CA HIS A 149 -23.44 17.20 12.75
C HIS A 149 -23.94 17.29 11.30
N ARG A 150 -23.52 18.32 10.55
CA ARG A 150 -23.91 18.53 9.15
C ARG A 150 -22.92 17.92 8.15
N GLY A 151 -21.82 17.34 8.62
CA GLY A 151 -20.80 16.73 7.77
C GLY A 151 -20.04 17.70 6.88
N GLN A 152 -19.96 18.99 7.25
CA GLN A 152 -19.30 20.07 6.48
C GLN A 152 -18.28 20.86 7.30
N GLU A 153 -18.16 20.57 8.59
CA GLU A 153 -17.20 21.23 9.48
C GLU A 153 -15.87 20.48 9.45
N PHE A 154 -14.86 20.95 10.18
CA PHE A 154 -13.62 20.20 10.37
C PHE A 154 -13.09 20.46 11.78
N TRP A 155 -13.53 19.61 12.70
CA TRP A 155 -13.06 19.58 14.07
C TRP A 155 -11.88 18.64 14.15
N HIS A 156 -10.81 19.03 14.84
CA HIS A 156 -9.65 18.17 15.01
C HIS A 156 -9.00 18.33 16.38
N THR A 157 -8.34 17.28 16.84
CA THR A 157 -7.58 17.27 18.10
C THR A 157 -6.33 16.43 17.93
N TRP A 158 -5.18 16.96 18.35
CA TRP A 158 -3.93 16.23 18.40
C TRP A 158 -3.84 15.36 19.66
N TRP A 159 -3.39 14.12 19.49
CA TRP A 159 -3.15 13.15 20.56
C TRP A 159 -1.71 12.63 20.45
N PRO A 160 -0.81 13.03 21.36
CA PRO A 160 0.55 12.52 21.37
C PRO A 160 0.54 11.02 21.72
N ARG A 161 1.47 10.26 21.13
CA ARG A 161 1.69 8.84 21.45
C ARG A 161 3.16 8.51 21.65
N GLY A 162 4.04 9.14 20.86
CA GLY A 162 5.47 8.96 20.96
C GLY A 162 6.18 9.97 21.87
N PRO A 163 7.53 9.93 21.84
CA PRO A 163 8.38 10.91 22.50
C PRO A 163 8.04 12.35 22.07
N GLU A 164 8.08 13.28 23.01
CA GLU A 164 7.70 14.69 22.78
C GLU A 164 8.64 15.36 21.76
N GLU A 165 9.88 14.90 21.69
CA GLU A 165 10.93 15.40 20.81
C GLU A 165 10.58 15.20 19.33
N LEU A 166 9.82 14.14 19.00
CA LEU A 166 9.38 13.88 17.63
C LEU A 166 8.27 14.85 17.18
N ASN A 167 7.54 15.46 18.12
CA ASN A 167 6.51 16.46 17.83
C ASN A 167 7.12 17.86 17.60
N SER A 168 8.12 17.91 16.74
CA SER A 168 8.97 19.08 16.46
C SER A 168 8.23 20.16 15.64
N PRO A 169 8.74 21.41 15.60
CA PRO A 169 8.19 22.44 14.73
C PRO A 169 8.24 22.08 13.24
N GLU A 170 9.28 21.38 12.80
CA GLU A 170 9.44 20.87 11.43
C GLU A 170 8.32 19.88 11.08
N PHE A 171 8.11 18.88 11.94
CA PHE A 171 7.02 17.92 11.79
C PHE A 171 5.65 18.60 11.72
N LYS A 172 5.39 19.57 12.62
CA LYS A 172 4.12 20.30 12.65
C LYS A 172 3.86 21.10 11.37
N ALA A 173 4.91 21.68 10.79
CA ALA A 173 4.80 22.41 9.53
C ALA A 173 4.42 21.45 8.39
N GLU A 174 5.10 20.31 8.25
CA GLU A 174 4.76 19.32 7.22
C GLU A 174 3.39 18.68 7.44
N LEU A 175 3.04 18.34 8.69
CA LEU A 175 1.71 17.83 9.03
C LEU A 175 0.61 18.79 8.60
N GLN A 176 0.81 20.10 8.79
CA GLN A 176 -0.16 21.11 8.35
C GLN A 176 -0.35 21.08 6.84
N GLU A 177 0.74 21.00 6.07
CA GLU A 177 0.69 20.91 4.60
C GLU A 177 0.00 19.63 4.12
N VAL A 178 0.29 18.49 4.75
CA VAL A 178 -0.36 17.21 4.43
C VAL A 178 -1.86 17.27 4.72
N VAL A 179 -2.26 17.82 5.88
CA VAL A 179 -3.67 17.99 6.21
C VAL A 179 -4.35 18.95 5.24
N ASP A 180 -3.72 20.07 4.89
CA ASP A 180 -4.29 21.03 3.93
C ASP A 180 -4.50 20.41 2.54
N GLU A 181 -3.57 19.59 2.07
CA GLU A 181 -3.71 18.85 0.81
C GLU A 181 -4.87 17.84 0.90
N LEU A 182 -4.93 17.04 1.96
CA LEU A 182 -6.01 16.08 2.18
C LEU A 182 -7.39 16.75 2.26
N ARG A 183 -7.45 17.99 2.76
CA ARG A 183 -8.68 18.81 2.83
C ARG A 183 -9.18 19.29 1.49
N THR A 184 -8.37 19.23 0.43
CA THR A 184 -8.85 19.47 -0.94
C THR A 184 -9.62 18.27 -1.51
N SER A 185 -9.45 17.08 -0.92
CA SER A 185 -9.94 15.80 -1.43
C SER A 185 -10.71 15.00 -0.36
N VAL A 186 -10.10 13.96 0.23
CA VAL A 186 -10.73 12.99 1.15
C VAL A 186 -11.18 13.62 2.48
N LEU A 187 -10.52 14.68 2.95
CA LEU A 187 -10.87 15.41 4.17
C LEU A 187 -11.64 16.71 3.93
N LYS A 188 -12.21 16.89 2.73
CA LYS A 188 -12.99 18.10 2.40
C LYS A 188 -14.23 18.25 3.27
N ASP A 189 -15.05 17.21 3.29
CA ASP A 189 -16.32 17.09 4.01
C ASP A 189 -16.73 15.60 4.06
N LEU A 190 -17.78 15.25 4.82
CA LEU A 190 -18.21 13.87 4.97
C LEU A 190 -18.64 13.25 3.62
N ALA A 191 -19.31 14.01 2.77
CA ALA A 191 -19.74 13.51 1.46
C ALA A 191 -18.54 13.25 0.53
N GLY A 192 -17.53 14.11 0.60
CA GLY A 192 -16.24 13.98 -0.07
C GLY A 192 -15.52 12.73 0.38
N MET A 193 -15.42 12.52 1.70
CA MET A 193 -14.83 11.30 2.28
C MET A 193 -15.57 10.04 1.83
N THR A 194 -16.91 9.99 1.98
CA THR A 194 -17.70 8.82 1.56
C THR A 194 -17.46 8.48 0.10
N LYS A 195 -17.47 9.49 -0.77
CA LYS A 195 -17.22 9.31 -2.21
C LYS A 195 -15.79 8.85 -2.49
N TYR A 196 -14.80 9.40 -1.80
CA TYR A 196 -13.41 9.02 -1.95
C TYR A 196 -13.22 7.55 -1.54
N CYS A 197 -13.74 7.17 -0.37
CA CYS A 197 -13.67 5.81 0.17
C CYS A 197 -14.19 4.75 -0.82
N TRP A 198 -15.37 4.98 -1.39
CA TRP A 198 -15.95 4.04 -2.36
C TRP A 198 -15.23 4.00 -3.72
N GLY A 199 -14.39 5.00 -4.03
CA GLY A 199 -13.70 5.13 -5.31
C GLY A 199 -12.23 4.70 -5.30
N HIS A 200 -11.61 4.61 -4.13
CA HIS A 200 -10.16 4.47 -4.00
C HIS A 200 -9.73 3.19 -3.28
N GLY A 201 -10.66 2.33 -2.88
CA GLY A 201 -10.35 1.12 -2.11
C GLY A 201 -9.74 1.46 -0.76
N GLY A 202 -8.91 0.55 -0.23
CA GLY A 202 -8.24 0.72 1.05
C GLY A 202 -9.05 0.20 2.22
N GLU A 203 -9.94 -0.76 2.03
CA GLU A 203 -10.68 -1.37 3.14
C GLU A 203 -9.72 -2.06 4.13
N VAL A 204 -9.60 -1.50 5.35
CA VAL A 204 -8.64 -1.95 6.40
C VAL A 204 -9.34 -2.43 7.68
N GLY A 205 -10.66 -2.61 7.66
CA GLY A 205 -11.42 -3.02 8.85
C GLY A 205 -12.71 -3.77 8.54
N GLY A 206 -13.27 -4.38 9.60
CA GLY A 206 -14.58 -5.03 9.56
C GLY A 206 -15.73 -4.02 9.43
N TRP A 207 -16.97 -4.49 9.48
CA TRP A 207 -18.15 -3.63 9.37
C TRP A 207 -18.36 -2.78 10.65
N PRO A 208 -18.65 -1.45 10.56
CA PRO A 208 -18.69 -0.64 9.34
C PRO A 208 -17.31 -0.43 8.71
N ALA A 209 -17.24 -0.50 7.38
CA ALA A 209 -15.98 -0.47 6.63
C ALA A 209 -15.17 0.80 6.95
N ASN A 210 -13.98 0.58 7.53
CA ASN A 210 -12.95 1.61 7.67
C ASN A 210 -12.04 1.57 6.44
N TYR A 211 -11.60 2.74 5.99
CA TYR A 211 -10.74 2.89 4.82
C TYR A 211 -9.41 3.50 5.24
N GLY A 212 -8.29 2.93 4.77
CA GLY A 212 -6.93 3.31 5.10
C GLY A 212 -6.24 3.91 3.88
N TYR A 213 -5.60 5.06 4.07
CA TYR A 213 -4.77 5.73 3.08
C TYR A 213 -3.43 6.12 3.68
N ILE A 214 -2.36 5.96 2.91
CA ILE A 214 -1.00 6.26 3.32
C ILE A 214 -0.49 7.41 2.46
N VAL A 215 0.10 8.40 3.13
CA VAL A 215 0.93 9.44 2.50
C VAL A 215 2.33 9.29 3.07
N GLU A 216 3.33 9.17 2.21
CA GLU A 216 4.73 9.14 2.62
C GLU A 216 5.47 10.34 2.05
N THR A 217 6.33 10.92 2.88
CA THR A 217 7.30 11.94 2.52
C THR A 217 8.70 11.37 2.75
N GLU A 218 9.74 12.19 2.60
CA GLU A 218 11.12 11.76 2.85
C GLU A 218 11.31 11.24 4.29
N ASN A 219 10.70 11.92 5.25
CA ASN A 219 10.94 11.70 6.68
C ASN A 219 9.74 11.15 7.43
N TYR A 220 8.53 11.23 6.88
CA TYR A 220 7.31 10.90 7.62
C TYR A 220 6.37 10.00 6.84
N ARG A 221 5.63 9.17 7.59
CA ARG A 221 4.50 8.38 7.08
C ARG A 221 3.24 8.80 7.81
N TYR A 222 2.20 9.12 7.05
CA TYR A 222 0.89 9.49 7.55
C TYR A 222 -0.15 8.43 7.16
N CYS A 223 -0.71 7.75 8.15
CA CYS A 223 -1.74 6.74 7.97
C CYS A 223 -3.11 7.33 8.33
N LEU A 224 -3.89 7.67 7.29
CA LEU A 224 -5.24 8.18 7.40
C LEU A 224 -6.26 7.04 7.44
N ARG A 225 -6.91 6.84 8.57
CA ARG A 225 -8.09 6.00 8.71
C ARG A 225 -9.35 6.85 8.55
N CYS A 226 -10.21 6.49 7.62
CA CYS A 226 -11.51 7.09 7.39
C CYS A 226 -12.64 6.17 7.83
N ASN A 227 -13.60 6.73 8.56
CA ASN A 227 -14.86 6.13 8.94
C ASN A 227 -16.00 6.98 8.34
N PRO A 228 -16.49 6.66 7.13
CA PRO A 228 -17.50 7.48 6.44
C PRO A 228 -18.92 7.27 7.01
N VAL A 229 -19.05 7.10 8.32
CA VAL A 229 -20.31 6.93 9.06
C VAL A 229 -20.67 8.23 9.77
N PRO A 230 -21.90 8.75 9.58
CA PRO A 230 -22.39 9.90 10.34
C PRO A 230 -22.51 9.59 11.84
N GLY A 231 -22.12 10.52 12.70
CA GLY A 231 -22.35 10.45 14.15
C GLY A 231 -21.26 9.75 14.98
N ASP A 232 -20.12 9.43 14.36
CA ASP A 232 -18.89 8.95 15.03
C ASP A 232 -17.72 9.89 14.66
N TYR A 233 -16.49 9.62 15.09
CA TYR A 233 -15.30 10.31 14.56
C TYR A 233 -14.97 9.80 13.16
N GLN A 234 -14.92 10.71 12.19
CA GLN A 234 -14.77 10.33 10.78
C GLN A 234 -13.33 10.07 10.34
N ALA A 235 -12.32 10.61 11.01
CA ALA A 235 -10.94 10.35 10.61
C ALA A 235 -9.91 10.33 11.74
N TYR A 236 -8.88 9.52 11.54
CA TYR A 236 -7.69 9.45 12.37
C TYR A 236 -6.47 9.49 11.46
N LEU A 237 -5.59 10.48 11.62
CA LEU A 237 -4.34 10.59 10.88
C LEU A 237 -3.17 10.33 11.83
N THR A 238 -2.67 9.10 11.81
CA THR A 238 -1.47 8.74 12.58
C THR A 238 -0.21 9.16 11.83
N ALA A 239 0.77 9.73 12.53
CA ALA A 239 2.06 10.09 11.98
C ALA A 239 3.20 9.26 12.59
N PHE A 240 4.13 8.82 11.75
CA PHE A 240 5.35 8.10 12.10
C PHE A 240 6.58 8.81 11.53
N ASP A 241 7.68 8.84 12.28
CA ASP A 241 8.99 9.30 11.80
C ASP A 241 9.77 8.12 11.20
N LEU A 242 9.98 8.17 9.88
CA LEU A 242 10.66 7.11 9.13
C LEU A 242 12.15 7.04 9.47
N ARG A 243 12.78 8.11 9.98
CA ARG A 243 14.18 8.09 10.40
C ARG A 243 14.33 7.24 11.66
N VAL A 244 13.42 7.42 12.62
CA VAL A 244 13.35 6.59 13.83
C VAL A 244 13.08 5.14 13.47
N GLN A 245 12.13 4.89 12.55
CA GLN A 245 11.86 3.53 12.09
C GLN A 245 13.09 2.87 11.45
N ARG A 246 13.82 3.60 10.59
CA ARG A 246 15.06 3.12 9.96
C ARG A 246 16.16 2.85 11.01
N GLN A 247 16.31 3.74 11.97
CA GLN A 247 17.29 3.58 13.05
C GLN A 247 16.96 2.38 13.93
N ASN A 248 15.72 2.26 14.39
CA ASN A 248 15.27 1.13 15.22
C ASN A 248 15.34 -0.21 14.48
N LEU A 249 15.19 -0.21 13.15
CA LEU A 249 15.39 -1.42 12.34
C LEU A 249 16.87 -1.77 12.22
N ALA A 250 17.76 -0.78 12.10
CA ALA A 250 19.21 -1.00 12.07
C ALA A 250 19.78 -1.40 13.45
N GLU A 251 19.16 -0.95 14.53
CA GLU A 251 19.55 -1.30 15.92
C GLU A 251 18.92 -2.61 16.41
N GLN A 252 17.96 -3.19 15.67
CA GLN A 252 17.45 -4.50 16.00
C GLN A 252 18.56 -5.55 15.87
N PRO A 253 18.77 -6.39 16.90
CA PRO A 253 19.75 -7.45 16.82
C PRO A 253 19.39 -8.36 15.64
N ALA A 254 20.38 -8.65 14.81
CA ALA A 254 20.19 -9.51 13.65
C ALA A 254 19.57 -10.85 14.09
N VAL A 255 18.56 -11.32 13.36
CA VAL A 255 18.00 -12.65 13.59
C VAL A 255 19.10 -13.67 13.34
N ILE A 256 19.40 -14.45 14.37
CA ILE A 256 20.47 -15.45 14.38
C ILE A 256 19.99 -16.76 13.78
N GLY A 257 18.72 -17.09 13.98
CA GLY A 257 18.09 -18.23 13.36
C GLY A 257 16.59 -18.26 13.58
N ARG A 258 15.91 -19.02 12.75
CA ARG A 258 14.47 -19.20 12.74
C ARG A 258 14.14 -20.67 12.92
N VAL A 259 13.09 -20.96 13.68
CA VAL A 259 12.50 -22.30 13.77
C VAL A 259 11.06 -22.28 13.30
N SER A 260 10.59 -23.41 12.78
CA SER A 260 9.22 -23.58 12.31
C SER A 260 8.71 -24.99 12.55
N PHE A 261 7.39 -25.12 12.69
CA PHE A 261 6.72 -26.39 12.98
C PHE A 261 5.67 -26.71 11.92
N ALA A 262 5.23 -27.97 11.85
CA ALA A 262 4.13 -28.36 10.96
C ALA A 262 2.79 -27.70 11.29
N SER A 263 2.64 -27.15 12.51
CA SER A 263 1.48 -26.36 12.94
C SER A 263 1.38 -25.00 12.22
N GLY A 264 2.47 -24.53 11.60
CA GLY A 264 2.59 -23.18 11.05
C GLY A 264 3.17 -22.16 12.03
N GLU A 265 3.46 -22.56 13.27
CA GLU A 265 4.17 -21.72 14.24
C GLU A 265 5.61 -21.46 13.76
N GLN A 266 6.07 -20.21 13.91
CA GLN A 266 7.43 -19.79 13.63
C GLN A 266 7.95 -18.89 14.75
N VAL A 267 9.22 -19.09 15.13
CA VAL A 267 9.90 -18.28 16.14
C VAL A 267 11.26 -17.86 15.60
N GLU A 268 11.57 -16.57 15.71
CA GLU A 268 12.86 -15.98 15.35
C GLU A 268 13.66 -15.70 16.62
N TYR A 269 14.94 -16.05 16.60
CA TYR A 269 15.85 -15.88 17.72
C TYR A 269 16.91 -14.85 17.40
N THR A 270 17.18 -13.97 18.35
CA THR A 270 18.26 -12.97 18.30
C THR A 270 19.35 -13.24 19.33
N ASP A 271 19.16 -14.21 20.22
CA ASP A 271 20.15 -14.72 21.15
C ASP A 271 20.66 -16.10 20.69
N PRO A 272 21.98 -16.28 20.51
CA PRO A 272 22.51 -17.52 19.94
C PRO A 272 22.33 -18.73 20.86
N GLU A 273 22.40 -18.54 22.17
CA GLU A 273 22.27 -19.67 23.11
C GLU A 273 20.82 -20.15 23.17
N ALA A 274 19.85 -19.23 23.22
CA ALA A 274 18.43 -19.57 23.17
C ALA A 274 18.06 -20.29 21.87
N TYR A 275 18.63 -19.85 20.75
CA TYR A 275 18.44 -20.51 19.45
C TYR A 275 18.97 -21.94 19.44
N LEU A 276 20.23 -22.13 19.83
CA LEU A 276 20.87 -23.45 19.86
C LEU A 276 20.19 -24.38 20.87
N GLN A 277 19.74 -23.85 22.01
CA GLN A 277 18.99 -24.61 23.00
C GLN A 277 17.65 -25.10 22.44
N CYS A 278 16.91 -24.26 21.72
CA CYS A 278 15.66 -24.68 21.08
C CYS A 278 15.92 -25.81 20.07
N ILE A 279 16.97 -25.72 19.25
CA ILE A 279 17.33 -26.82 18.33
C ILE A 279 17.62 -28.10 19.11
N ARG A 280 18.41 -28.05 20.19
CA ARG A 280 18.71 -29.25 21.00
C ARG A 280 17.46 -29.93 21.58
N GLU A 281 16.47 -29.13 21.96
CA GLU A 281 15.24 -29.62 22.60
C GLU A 281 14.23 -30.17 21.58
N GLU A 282 14.02 -29.47 20.47
CA GLU A 282 12.94 -29.76 19.53
C GLU A 282 13.37 -30.65 18.36
N LEU A 283 14.65 -30.62 17.96
CA LEU A 283 15.16 -31.39 16.83
C LEU A 283 14.97 -32.91 17.00
N PRO A 284 15.16 -33.53 18.18
CA PRO A 284 14.91 -34.97 18.35
C PRO A 284 13.48 -35.41 18.03
N ASP A 285 12.50 -34.53 18.26
CA ASP A 285 11.08 -34.78 18.03
C ASP A 285 10.60 -34.33 16.63
N HIS A 286 11.52 -33.88 15.77
CA HIS A 286 11.21 -33.39 14.42
C HIS A 286 10.34 -34.35 13.57
N PRO A 287 10.43 -35.70 13.67
CA PRO A 287 9.57 -36.58 12.88
C PRO A 287 8.09 -36.48 13.26
N ALA A 288 7.79 -36.09 14.50
CA ALA A 288 6.42 -35.96 15.02
C ALA A 288 5.91 -34.51 14.92
N THR A 289 6.76 -33.52 15.17
CA THR A 289 6.39 -32.10 15.21
C THR A 289 6.53 -31.40 13.86
N GLY A 290 7.29 -32.00 12.93
CA GLY A 290 7.70 -31.37 11.68
C GLY A 290 8.62 -30.17 11.91
N PHE A 291 9.34 -30.14 13.04
CA PHE A 291 10.31 -29.10 13.38
C PHE A 291 11.35 -28.92 12.26
N ARG A 292 11.64 -27.65 11.96
CA ARG A 292 12.69 -27.22 11.03
C ARG A 292 13.36 -25.99 11.60
N TYR A 293 14.64 -25.83 11.32
CA TYR A 293 15.39 -24.63 11.66
C TYR A 293 16.17 -24.11 10.46
N GLU A 294 16.48 -22.83 10.51
CA GLU A 294 17.30 -22.10 9.56
C GLU A 294 18.26 -21.18 10.33
N THR A 295 19.56 -21.37 10.14
CA THR A 295 20.59 -20.53 10.76
C THR A 295 20.89 -19.35 9.85
N LEU A 296 20.66 -18.14 10.34
CA LEU A 296 20.71 -16.89 9.57
C LEU A 296 21.93 -16.02 9.89
N THR A 297 22.61 -16.28 11.02
CA THR A 297 23.83 -15.56 11.40
C THR A 297 25.05 -16.00 10.57
N ASP A 298 25.95 -15.05 10.32
CA ASP A 298 27.29 -15.32 9.77
C ASP A 298 28.29 -15.81 10.82
N ASP A 299 27.92 -15.80 12.11
CA ASP A 299 28.80 -16.27 13.19
C ASP A 299 29.19 -17.75 12.98
N PRO A 300 30.48 -18.05 12.74
CA PRO A 300 30.93 -19.40 12.44
C PRO A 300 30.77 -20.35 13.62
N ALA A 301 30.85 -19.85 14.86
CA ALA A 301 30.70 -20.68 16.06
C ALA A 301 29.25 -21.13 16.25
N VAL A 302 28.28 -20.26 15.94
CA VAL A 302 26.84 -20.60 16.01
C VAL A 302 26.47 -21.56 14.89
N ARG A 303 26.92 -21.29 13.65
CA ARG A 303 26.68 -22.18 12.51
C ARG A 303 27.25 -23.57 12.75
N LYS A 304 28.49 -23.66 13.24
CA LYS A 304 29.09 -24.95 13.59
C LYS A 304 28.30 -25.67 14.66
N GLN A 305 27.91 -24.99 15.74
CA GLN A 305 27.15 -25.64 16.82
C GLN A 305 25.78 -26.15 16.36
N ALA A 306 25.09 -25.41 15.49
CA ALA A 306 23.84 -25.88 14.90
C ALA A 306 24.04 -27.17 14.08
N ASP A 307 25.11 -27.24 13.30
CA ASP A 307 25.47 -28.45 12.55
C ASP A 307 25.88 -29.59 13.49
N ASP A 308 26.68 -29.32 14.53
CA ASP A 308 27.10 -30.32 15.52
C ASP A 308 25.87 -30.99 16.17
N ILE A 309 24.85 -30.21 16.54
CA ILE A 309 23.60 -30.74 17.10
C ILE A 309 22.89 -31.68 16.10
N LEU A 310 22.90 -31.35 14.80
CA LEU A 310 22.30 -32.17 13.76
C LEU A 310 23.05 -33.48 13.52
N TYR A 311 24.39 -33.44 13.46
CA TYR A 311 25.20 -34.64 13.31
C TYR A 311 25.08 -35.55 14.54
N ASP A 312 25.08 -34.97 15.74
CA ASP A 312 24.90 -35.69 17.00
C ASP A 312 23.55 -36.43 17.06
N LEU A 313 22.48 -35.85 16.52
CA LEU A 313 21.18 -36.53 16.42
C LEU A 313 21.27 -37.86 15.65
N TYR A 314 22.10 -37.92 14.60
CA TYR A 314 22.31 -39.11 13.79
C TYR A 314 23.50 -39.97 14.26
N GLY A 315 24.13 -39.61 15.39
CA GLY A 315 25.27 -40.32 15.96
C GLY A 315 26.55 -40.18 15.12
N GLU A 316 26.65 -39.12 14.33
CA GLU A 316 27.81 -38.78 13.51
C GLU A 316 28.57 -37.60 14.14
N GLU A 317 29.88 -37.50 13.86
CA GLU A 317 30.64 -36.29 14.18
C GLU A 317 30.62 -35.35 12.97
N ASN A 318 30.38 -34.06 13.20
CA ASN A 318 30.46 -33.06 12.14
C ASN A 318 31.88 -33.02 11.53
N PRO A 319 32.05 -33.37 10.23
CA PRO A 319 33.36 -33.47 9.61
C PRO A 319 34.01 -32.10 9.32
N ARG A 320 33.26 -30.99 9.46
CA ARG A 320 33.75 -29.64 9.17
C ARG A 320 34.36 -28.98 10.42
N PRO A 321 35.66 -28.65 10.41
CA PRO A 321 36.28 -27.83 11.46
C PRO A 321 35.72 -26.40 11.44
N LEU A 322 35.91 -25.65 12.53
CA LEU A 322 35.45 -24.26 12.65
C LEU A 322 35.98 -23.35 11.52
N GLU A 323 37.22 -23.59 11.09
CA GLU A 323 37.90 -22.88 10.01
C GLU A 323 37.12 -22.92 8.67
N ASP A 324 36.37 -24.01 8.43
CA ASP A 324 35.54 -24.13 7.22
C ASP A 324 34.33 -23.17 7.27
N TYR A 325 33.81 -22.88 8.46
CA TYR A 325 32.72 -21.92 8.65
C TYR A 325 33.21 -20.47 8.54
N GLU A 326 34.45 -20.19 8.94
CA GLU A 326 35.04 -18.84 8.85
C GLU A 326 35.25 -18.38 7.40
N ASN A 327 35.53 -19.31 6.48
CA ASN A 327 35.94 -19.02 5.10
C ASN A 327 34.82 -19.11 4.05
N ALA A 328 33.60 -19.52 4.45
CA ALA A 328 32.48 -19.71 3.54
C ALA A 328 31.38 -18.65 3.74
N PRO A 329 31.18 -17.72 2.78
CA PRO A 329 29.91 -17.05 2.62
C PRO A 329 29.06 -17.86 1.64
N GLN A 330 27.91 -18.40 2.08
CA GLN A 330 26.63 -18.45 1.31
C GLN A 330 25.61 -19.46 1.84
N GLU A 331 24.35 -19.01 1.72
CA GLU A 331 23.05 -19.69 1.83
C GLU A 331 22.84 -20.50 3.12
N GLY A 332 22.05 -19.92 4.03
CA GLY A 332 21.63 -20.55 5.27
C GLY A 332 21.12 -21.98 5.04
N MET A 333 21.57 -22.92 5.87
CA MET A 333 21.10 -24.31 5.75
C MET A 333 19.61 -24.38 6.09
N THR A 334 18.85 -24.97 5.17
CA THR A 334 17.45 -25.32 5.37
C THR A 334 17.33 -26.84 5.56
N MET A 335 17.04 -27.29 6.78
CA MET A 335 16.59 -28.68 6.99
C MET A 335 15.14 -28.81 6.49
N GLY A 336 14.95 -29.47 5.33
CA GLY A 336 13.63 -29.77 4.78
C GLY A 336 13.28 -29.11 3.44
N GLY A 337 14.25 -28.57 2.70
CA GLY A 337 14.11 -28.23 1.28
C GLY A 337 13.01 -27.22 0.97
N ILE A 338 13.33 -25.94 1.13
CA ILE A 338 12.79 -24.88 0.27
C ILE A 338 13.98 -24.00 -0.10
N SER A 339 14.66 -24.34 -1.20
CA SER A 339 15.27 -23.30 -2.03
C SER A 339 14.11 -22.56 -2.71
N LEU A 340 14.22 -21.23 -2.80
CA LEU A 340 13.27 -20.34 -3.48
C LEU A 340 12.70 -20.92 -4.78
#